data_AF-A0A1F3V5N5-F1
#
_entry.id   AF-A0A1F3V5N5-F1
#
_cell.length_a   1.000
_cell.length_b   1.000
_cell.length_c   1.000
_cell.angle_alpha   90.00
_cell.angle_beta   90.00
_cell.angle_gamma   90.00
#
_symmetry.space_group_name_H-M   'P 1'
#
loop_
_entity.id
_entity.type
_entity.pdbx_description
1 polymer ?
#
loop_
_entity_poly.entity_id
_entity_poly.type
_entity_poly.pdbx_seq_one_letter_code
_entity_poly.pdbx_strand_id
1 'polypeptide(L)'
;MATNEEFEYFQFAKELEIPVYVKFIKNSFSPNLATFLGKNKFTQLDAGEIAKLIKSIGLVRNMRILSMVLPTPTIAREIDRRGEDDLWGAESIVPRPGHKIYRYKKFGVMVYSFMSCEWQLAAFEDFGGPENDGVYKVIINRFLSWALAPLGVVGFWGVPVDEGVVIMRQNKSKGEAVYFDFFKNNIISLDGNKKLSARFKIMRLNSTLHGRNVAMSAEELLSFLTTHTSYFDYNGPSVPVRQIIQALSKSVQGLLHPEESFRPRTDLSL
;
A
#
# COMPACT_ATOMS: atom_id res chain seq x y z
N MET A 1 23.50 21.16 -20.00
CA MET A 1 22.74 22.10 -19.14
C MET A 1 21.90 21.26 -18.21
N ALA A 2 22.23 21.22 -16.91
CA ALA A 2 21.39 20.55 -15.93
C ALA A 2 20.16 21.45 -15.71
N THR A 3 19.00 21.02 -16.20
CA THR A 3 17.73 21.58 -15.77
C THR A 3 17.66 21.42 -14.25
N ASN A 4 17.48 22.53 -13.54
CA ASN A 4 17.28 22.53 -12.10
C ASN A 4 15.87 21.99 -11.84
N GLU A 5 15.72 20.67 -11.89
CA GLU A 5 14.42 20.00 -11.78
C GLU A 5 13.88 20.17 -10.35
N GLU A 6 12.76 20.86 -10.23
CA GLU A 6 12.08 21.07 -8.96
C GLU A 6 11.29 19.80 -8.59
N PHE A 7 11.76 19.09 -7.58
CA PHE A 7 11.09 17.91 -7.04
C PHE A 7 10.08 18.30 -5.96
N GLU A 8 8.91 17.68 -6.01
CA GLU A 8 7.97 17.67 -4.88
C GLU A 8 8.17 16.41 -4.06
N TYR A 9 8.06 16.55 -2.74
CA TYR A 9 8.21 15.45 -1.79
C TYR A 9 6.96 15.34 -0.93
N PHE A 10 6.56 14.10 -0.68
CA PHE A 10 5.43 13.75 0.14
C PHE A 10 5.80 12.66 1.13
N GLN A 11 5.38 12.77 2.39
CA GLN A 11 5.62 11.79 3.45
C GLN A 11 4.33 11.05 3.79
N PHE A 12 4.38 9.73 3.85
CA PHE A 12 3.26 8.89 4.28
C PHE A 12 3.04 8.99 5.80
N ALA A 13 1.79 9.21 6.22
CA ALA A 13 1.38 9.29 7.62
C ALA A 13 2.37 10.11 8.47
N LYS A 14 2.60 11.35 8.04
CA LYS A 14 3.59 12.29 8.59
C LYS A 14 3.45 12.47 10.11
N GLU A 15 2.22 12.48 10.60
CA GLU A 15 1.84 12.54 12.01
C GLU A 15 2.34 11.36 12.87
N LEU A 16 2.71 10.23 12.24
CA LEU A 16 3.32 9.07 12.90
C LEU A 16 4.84 8.99 12.69
N GLU A 17 5.42 10.01 12.04
CA GLU A 17 6.84 10.13 11.72
C GLU A 17 7.38 8.93 10.93
N ILE A 18 6.56 8.36 10.04
CA ILE A 18 6.97 7.21 9.23
C ILE A 18 7.96 7.68 8.15
N PRO A 19 9.17 7.09 8.05
CA PRO A 19 10.21 7.55 7.13
C PRO A 19 10.00 6.99 5.70
N VAL A 20 8.78 7.09 5.18
CA VAL A 20 8.39 6.61 3.85
C VAL A 20 7.89 7.78 3.03
N TYR A 21 8.52 8.00 1.88
CA TYR A 21 8.34 9.19 1.06
C TYR A 21 8.07 8.82 -0.40
N VAL A 22 7.40 9.73 -1.11
CA VAL A 22 7.27 9.75 -2.57
C VAL A 22 7.85 11.07 -3.05
N LYS A 23 8.60 11.04 -4.17
CA LYS A 23 9.04 12.25 -4.87
C LYS A 23 8.78 12.15 -6.37
N PHE A 24 8.52 13.29 -6.99
CA PHE A 24 8.36 13.42 -8.44
C PHE A 24 8.71 14.83 -8.90
N ILE A 25 8.99 14.99 -10.19
CA ILE A 25 9.24 16.30 -10.79
C ILE A 25 7.90 17.01 -10.97
N LYS A 26 7.75 18.21 -10.40
CA LYS A 26 6.48 18.95 -10.26
C LYS A 26 5.64 19.04 -11.54
N ASN A 27 6.29 19.22 -12.68
CA ASN A 27 5.65 19.44 -13.98
C ASN A 27 5.62 18.19 -14.87
N SER A 28 6.04 17.03 -14.37
CA SER A 28 6.06 15.78 -15.16
C SER A 28 4.79 14.96 -15.02
N PHE A 29 3.93 15.27 -14.05
CA PHE A 29 2.69 14.54 -13.80
C PHE A 29 1.50 15.49 -13.70
N SER A 30 0.31 14.95 -13.94
CA SER A 30 -0.95 15.66 -13.74
C SER A 30 -1.07 16.16 -12.29
N PRO A 31 -1.71 17.33 -12.05
CA PRO A 31 -2.04 17.82 -10.69
C PRO A 31 -2.87 16.82 -9.85
N ASN A 32 -3.53 15.86 -10.52
CA ASN A 32 -4.24 14.78 -9.87
C ASN A 32 -3.32 13.91 -8.99
N LEU A 33 -2.02 13.80 -9.31
CA LEU A 33 -1.09 13.01 -8.52
C LEU A 33 -0.97 13.51 -7.08
N ALA A 34 -0.78 14.82 -6.87
CA ALA A 34 -0.68 15.42 -5.55
C ALA A 34 -1.98 15.20 -4.74
N THR A 35 -3.13 15.40 -5.39
CA THR A 35 -4.45 15.16 -4.79
C THR A 35 -4.63 13.69 -4.40
N PHE A 36 -4.23 12.78 -5.29
CA PHE A 36 -4.28 11.34 -5.08
C PHE A 36 -3.38 10.91 -3.91
N LEU A 37 -2.14 11.41 -3.83
CA LEU A 37 -1.24 11.15 -2.72
C LEU A 37 -1.86 11.65 -1.40
N GLY A 38 -2.41 12.87 -1.39
CA GLY A 38 -3.13 13.43 -0.24
C GLY A 38 -4.27 12.53 0.27
N LYS A 39 -5.11 12.04 -0.65
CA LYS A 39 -6.17 11.07 -0.34
C LYS A 39 -5.62 9.78 0.27
N ASN A 40 -4.43 9.35 -0.14
CA ASN A 40 -3.72 8.17 0.37
C ASN A 40 -2.78 8.47 1.55
N LYS A 41 -3.07 9.53 2.34
CA LYS A 41 -2.36 9.89 3.58
C LYS A 41 -0.91 10.27 3.40
N PHE A 42 -0.55 10.74 2.22
CA PHE A 42 0.71 11.44 2.02
C PHE A 42 0.53 12.93 2.26
N THR A 43 1.48 13.56 2.94
CA THR A 43 1.50 15.01 3.20
C THR A 43 2.69 15.62 2.50
N GLN A 44 2.46 16.69 1.73
CA GLN A 44 3.53 17.43 1.07
C GLN A 44 4.50 18.01 2.11
N LEU A 45 5.79 17.94 1.82
CA LEU A 45 6.83 18.52 2.66
C LEU A 45 7.13 19.96 2.23
N ASP A 46 7.41 20.81 3.22
CA ASP A 46 7.92 22.16 2.96
C ASP A 46 9.43 22.15 2.66
N ALA A 47 9.96 23.30 2.23
CA ALA A 47 11.38 23.42 1.86
C ALA A 47 12.35 23.10 3.02
N GLY A 48 11.99 23.43 4.25
CA GLY A 48 12.80 23.15 5.44
C GLY A 48 12.82 21.65 5.76
N GLU A 49 11.69 20.99 5.62
CA GLU A 49 11.54 19.54 5.77
C GLU A 49 12.28 18.77 4.69
N ILE A 50 12.21 19.24 3.43
CA ILE A 50 12.97 18.67 2.31
C ILE A 50 14.48 18.77 2.59
N ALA A 51 14.96 19.92 3.06
CA ALA A 51 16.37 20.11 3.40
C ALA A 51 16.84 19.15 4.52
N LYS A 52 15.99 18.87 5.51
CA LYS A 52 16.26 17.87 6.56
C LYS A 52 16.26 16.46 5.98
N LEU A 53 15.26 16.12 5.15
CA LEU A 53 15.15 14.82 4.49
C LEU A 53 16.41 14.51 3.69
N ILE A 54 16.84 15.42 2.80
CA ILE A 54 18.03 15.23 1.95
C ILE A 54 19.27 14.90 2.78
N LYS A 55 19.48 15.60 3.91
CA LYS A 55 20.60 15.33 4.82
C LYS A 55 20.53 13.98 5.52
N SER A 56 19.33 13.40 5.63
CA SER A 56 19.06 12.15 6.34
C SER A 56 19.05 10.91 5.43
N ILE A 57 19.07 11.09 4.11
CA ILE A 57 19.08 9.99 3.13
C ILE A 57 20.31 9.10 3.37
N GLY A 58 20.07 7.80 3.54
CA GLY A 58 21.11 6.81 3.82
C GLY A 58 21.56 6.73 5.28
N LEU A 59 21.21 7.72 6.12
CA LEU A 59 21.50 7.71 7.55
C LEU A 59 20.38 7.06 8.37
N VAL A 60 19.12 7.33 8.00
CA VAL A 60 17.96 6.79 8.69
C VAL A 60 17.69 5.36 8.23
N ARG A 61 17.80 4.41 9.15
CA ARG A 61 17.52 3.00 8.89
C ARG A 61 16.06 2.83 8.43
N ASN A 62 15.85 1.96 7.44
CA ASN A 62 14.54 1.65 6.87
C ASN A 62 13.81 2.83 6.22
N MET A 63 14.47 3.98 6.02
CA MET A 63 13.93 5.04 5.19
C MET A 63 13.69 4.52 3.77
N ARG A 64 12.55 4.89 3.17
CA ARG A 64 12.20 4.54 1.80
C ARG A 64 11.70 5.75 1.05
N ILE A 65 12.21 5.94 -0.16
CA ILE A 65 11.80 7.00 -1.07
C ILE A 65 11.40 6.34 -2.39
N LEU A 66 10.16 6.58 -2.83
CA LEU A 66 9.71 6.19 -4.16
C LEU A 66 9.84 7.39 -5.11
N SER A 67 10.74 7.27 -6.07
CA SER A 67 10.95 8.25 -7.14
C SER A 67 10.05 7.92 -8.32
N MET A 68 9.02 8.74 -8.56
CA MET A 68 8.16 8.59 -9.71
C MET A 68 8.75 9.34 -10.90
N VAL A 69 8.83 8.66 -12.04
CA VAL A 69 9.37 9.20 -13.29
C VAL A 69 8.47 8.82 -14.47
N LEU A 70 8.52 9.61 -15.54
CA LEU A 70 7.90 9.20 -16.80
C LEU A 70 8.69 8.04 -17.44
N PRO A 71 8.01 7.07 -18.04
CA PRO A 71 8.69 5.95 -18.70
C PRO A 71 9.44 6.44 -19.94
N THR A 72 10.66 5.94 -20.13
CA THR A 72 11.32 6.03 -21.44
C THR A 72 10.56 5.18 -22.46
N PRO A 73 10.73 5.40 -23.78
CA PRO A 73 10.05 4.59 -24.79
C PRO A 73 10.28 3.07 -24.62
N THR A 74 11.45 2.67 -24.15
CA THR A 74 11.77 1.26 -23.85
C THR A 74 10.94 0.75 -22.66
N ILE A 75 10.84 1.53 -21.58
CA ILE A 75 10.07 1.15 -20.39
C ILE A 75 8.57 1.18 -20.68
N ALA A 76 8.08 2.14 -21.48
CA ALA A 76 6.68 2.20 -21.89
C ALA A 76 6.27 0.92 -22.63
N ARG A 77 7.11 0.44 -23.56
CA ARG A 77 6.88 -0.86 -24.24
C ARG A 77 6.82 -2.02 -23.26
N GLU A 78 7.67 -2.02 -22.24
CA GLU A 78 7.66 -3.06 -21.20
C GLU A 78 6.42 -2.99 -20.29
N ILE A 79 5.92 -1.79 -19.98
CA ILE A 79 4.65 -1.60 -19.27
C ILE A 79 3.50 -2.25 -20.07
N ASP A 80 3.48 -2.07 -21.39
CA ASP A 80 2.42 -2.57 -22.27
C ASP A 80 2.60 -4.02 -22.73
N ARG A 81 3.81 -4.57 -22.62
CA ARG A 81 4.19 -5.88 -23.15
C ARG A 81 3.26 -6.98 -22.63
N ARG A 82 2.70 -7.80 -23.52
CA ARG A 82 2.02 -9.03 -23.08
C ARG A 82 3.07 -10.06 -22.67
N GLY A 83 3.00 -10.55 -21.44
CA GLY A 83 3.87 -11.61 -20.92
C GLY A 83 3.08 -12.83 -20.48
N GLU A 84 3.75 -13.96 -20.29
CA GLU A 84 3.13 -15.19 -19.75
C GLU A 84 2.56 -14.99 -18.34
N ASP A 85 3.20 -14.14 -17.54
CA ASP A 85 2.74 -13.78 -16.19
C ASP A 85 1.34 -13.16 -16.19
N ASP A 86 0.93 -12.54 -17.31
CA ASP A 86 -0.38 -11.89 -17.44
C ASP A 86 -1.55 -12.90 -17.39
N LEU A 87 -1.27 -14.20 -17.52
CA LEU A 87 -2.27 -15.26 -17.38
C LEU A 87 -2.85 -15.33 -15.97
N TRP A 88 -2.08 -14.90 -14.96
CA TRP A 88 -2.42 -15.05 -13.54
C TRP A 88 -2.92 -13.74 -12.91
N GLY A 89 -2.82 -12.63 -13.62
CA GLY A 89 -3.28 -11.32 -13.16
C GLY A 89 -2.59 -10.16 -13.87
N ALA A 90 -2.98 -8.93 -13.54
CA ALA A 90 -2.34 -7.73 -14.08
C ALA A 90 -1.01 -7.38 -13.37
N GLU A 91 -0.75 -8.01 -12.23
CA GLU A 91 0.44 -7.78 -11.41
C GLU A 91 1.45 -8.91 -11.57
N SER A 92 2.74 -8.57 -11.70
CA SER A 92 3.81 -9.56 -11.65
C SER A 92 5.05 -9.00 -10.93
N ILE A 93 5.87 -9.92 -10.42
CA ILE A 93 7.18 -9.59 -9.84
C ILE A 93 8.23 -10.49 -10.48
N VAL A 94 9.20 -9.87 -11.12
CA VAL A 94 10.34 -10.55 -11.71
C VAL A 94 11.57 -10.29 -10.83
N PRO A 95 12.11 -11.32 -10.14
CA PRO A 95 13.35 -11.17 -9.41
C PRO A 95 14.53 -10.99 -10.36
N ARG A 96 15.43 -10.07 -10.04
CA ARG A 96 16.71 -9.85 -10.74
C ARG A 96 17.85 -9.87 -9.72
N PRO A 97 19.11 -10.08 -10.15
CA PRO A 97 20.25 -9.92 -9.25
C PRO A 97 20.26 -8.51 -8.62
N GLY A 98 20.21 -8.43 -7.29
CA GLY A 98 20.29 -7.18 -6.52
C GLY A 98 19.01 -6.34 -6.42
N HIS A 99 17.97 -6.62 -7.21
CA HIS A 99 16.71 -5.87 -7.20
C HIS A 99 15.53 -6.71 -7.70
N LYS A 100 14.31 -6.20 -7.54
CA LYS A 100 13.09 -6.80 -8.04
C LYS A 100 12.35 -5.79 -8.91
N ILE A 101 11.63 -6.32 -9.89
CA ILE A 101 10.83 -5.51 -10.81
C ILE A 101 9.38 -5.92 -10.60
N TYR A 102 8.61 -5.03 -9.99
CA TYR A 102 7.15 -5.13 -9.94
C TYR A 102 6.56 -4.47 -11.18
N ARG A 103 5.55 -5.10 -11.77
CA ARG A 103 4.82 -4.56 -12.91
C ARG A 103 3.33 -4.63 -12.63
N TYR A 104 2.64 -3.53 -12.90
CA TYR A 104 1.20 -3.53 -13.12
C TYR A 104 0.96 -3.23 -14.60
N LYS A 105 0.48 -4.22 -15.33
CA LYS A 105 0.28 -4.17 -16.79
C LYS A 105 -0.49 -2.92 -17.21
N LYS A 106 0.05 -2.17 -18.19
CA LYS A 106 -0.45 -0.88 -18.72
C LYS A 106 -0.34 0.34 -17.79
N PHE A 107 0.04 0.17 -16.53
CA PHE A 107 -0.03 1.28 -15.56
C PHE A 107 1.33 1.68 -14.97
N GLY A 108 2.26 0.75 -14.81
CA GLY A 108 3.60 1.11 -14.36
C GLY A 108 4.50 -0.07 -14.05
N VAL A 109 5.79 0.27 -13.91
CA VAL A 109 6.85 -0.65 -13.50
C VAL A 109 7.63 -0.01 -12.35
N MET A 110 7.78 -0.76 -11.27
CA MET A 110 8.55 -0.35 -10.10
C MET A 110 9.79 -1.21 -9.94
N VAL A 111 10.95 -0.56 -9.90
CA VAL A 111 12.23 -1.19 -9.59
C VAL A 111 12.53 -0.91 -8.12
N TYR A 112 12.66 -1.97 -7.33
CA TYR A 112 12.88 -1.86 -5.90
C TYR A 112 13.96 -2.82 -5.39
N SER A 113 14.63 -2.43 -4.32
CA SER A 113 15.60 -3.27 -3.62
C SER A 113 15.56 -2.98 -2.14
N PHE A 114 15.40 -4.01 -1.30
CA PHE A 114 15.37 -3.83 0.15
C PHE A 114 16.70 -3.32 0.73
N MET A 115 17.78 -3.34 -0.05
CA MET A 115 19.09 -2.77 0.31
C MET A 115 19.21 -1.28 -0.04
N SER A 116 18.35 -0.77 -0.92
CA SER A 116 18.34 0.65 -1.33
C SER A 116 17.31 1.44 -0.53
N CYS A 117 17.67 2.68 -0.21
CA CYS A 117 16.74 3.67 0.33
C CYS A 117 15.80 4.21 -0.75
N GLU A 118 16.26 4.29 -2.00
CA GLU A 118 15.51 4.89 -3.11
C GLU A 118 15.09 3.83 -4.13
N TRP A 119 13.80 3.78 -4.43
CA TRP A 119 13.16 2.93 -5.42
C TRP A 119 12.55 3.80 -6.52
N GLN A 120 12.30 3.23 -7.68
CA GLN A 120 11.82 3.99 -8.83
C GLN A 120 10.54 3.40 -9.39
N LEU A 121 9.53 4.23 -9.61
CA LEU A 121 8.30 3.88 -10.32
C LEU A 121 8.26 4.65 -11.63
N ALA A 122 8.30 3.92 -12.75
CA ALA A 122 7.97 4.47 -14.06
C ALA A 122 6.46 4.36 -14.29
N ALA A 123 5.80 5.50 -14.48
CA ALA A 123 4.36 5.61 -14.68
C ALA A 123 4.03 6.77 -15.62
N PHE A 124 2.89 6.69 -16.32
CA PHE A 124 2.45 7.73 -17.24
C PHE A 124 1.98 8.99 -16.51
N GLU A 125 1.91 10.10 -17.25
CA GLU A 125 1.61 11.45 -16.73
C GLU A 125 0.25 11.55 -16.03
N ASP A 126 -0.70 10.66 -16.36
CA ASP A 126 -2.06 10.60 -15.83
C ASP A 126 -2.16 9.83 -14.49
N PHE A 127 -1.06 9.32 -13.95
CA PHE A 127 -1.06 8.59 -12.67
C PHE A 127 -1.70 9.42 -11.55
N GLY A 128 -2.65 8.81 -10.84
CA GLY A 128 -3.48 9.47 -9.84
C GLY A 128 -4.80 10.04 -10.39
N GLY A 129 -5.06 9.88 -11.69
CA GLY A 129 -6.35 10.21 -12.31
C GLY A 129 -7.52 9.34 -11.80
N PRO A 130 -8.76 9.86 -11.82
CA PRO A 130 -9.93 9.19 -11.25
C PRO A 130 -10.35 7.93 -12.01
N GLU A 131 -10.07 7.84 -13.31
CA GLU A 131 -10.48 6.71 -14.16
C GLU A 131 -9.88 5.37 -13.69
N ASN A 132 -8.67 5.41 -13.14
CA ASN A 132 -7.91 4.24 -12.74
C ASN A 132 -7.47 4.30 -11.26
N ASP A 133 -8.18 5.08 -10.43
CA ASP A 133 -7.85 5.31 -9.01
C ASP A 133 -7.56 4.02 -8.24
N GLY A 134 -8.40 3.00 -8.41
CA GLY A 134 -8.21 1.70 -7.75
C GLY A 134 -6.90 1.01 -8.14
N VAL A 135 -6.45 1.15 -9.38
CA VAL A 135 -5.17 0.59 -9.85
C VAL A 135 -3.99 1.35 -9.26
N TYR A 136 -4.05 2.69 -9.29
CA TYR A 136 -2.99 3.52 -8.72
C TYR A 136 -2.86 3.27 -7.21
N LYS A 137 -3.98 3.10 -6.49
CA LYS A 137 -3.99 2.69 -5.09
C LYS A 137 -3.28 1.38 -4.87
N VAL A 138 -3.52 0.38 -5.72
CA VAL A 138 -2.82 -0.91 -5.62
C VAL A 138 -1.30 -0.69 -5.73
N ILE A 139 -0.83 0.02 -6.75
CA ILE A 139 0.60 0.24 -6.99
C ILE A 139 1.26 0.93 -5.78
N ILE A 140 0.64 1.99 -5.25
CA ILE A 140 1.15 2.67 -4.06
C ILE A 140 1.07 1.78 -2.82
N ASN A 141 -0.01 1.03 -2.64
CA ASN A 141 -0.16 0.16 -1.49
C ASN A 141 0.80 -1.05 -1.53
N ARG A 142 1.22 -1.50 -2.71
CA ARG A 142 2.34 -2.45 -2.87
C ARG A 142 3.65 -1.84 -2.40
N PHE A 143 3.99 -0.64 -2.86
CA PHE A 143 5.16 0.10 -2.38
C PHE A 143 5.16 0.22 -0.85
N LEU A 144 4.06 0.74 -0.29
CA LEU A 144 3.90 0.90 1.15
C LEU A 144 4.05 -0.44 1.89
N SER A 145 3.45 -1.52 1.39
CA SER A 145 3.55 -2.84 2.04
C SER A 145 5.00 -3.33 2.15
N TRP A 146 5.82 -3.09 1.13
CA TRP A 146 7.25 -3.44 1.20
C TRP A 146 8.06 -2.47 2.04
N ALA A 147 7.76 -1.17 1.96
CA ALA A 147 8.49 -0.12 2.67
C ALA A 147 8.25 -0.16 4.19
N LEU A 148 7.02 -0.53 4.58
CA LEU A 148 6.57 -0.55 5.97
C LEU A 148 6.87 -1.87 6.68
N ALA A 149 7.06 -2.98 5.95
CA ALA A 149 7.35 -4.28 6.56
C ALA A 149 8.58 -4.28 7.49
N PRO A 150 9.73 -3.65 7.15
CA PRO A 150 10.88 -3.53 8.07
C PRO A 150 10.60 -2.69 9.33
N LEU A 151 9.51 -1.92 9.35
CA LEU A 151 9.07 -1.12 10.49
C LEU A 151 8.07 -1.89 11.40
N GLY A 152 7.77 -3.16 11.08
CA GLY A 152 6.82 -3.95 11.86
C GLY A 152 5.35 -3.68 11.51
N VAL A 153 5.12 -3.11 10.34
CA VAL A 153 3.78 -2.74 9.88
C VAL A 153 3.37 -3.70 8.75
N VAL A 154 2.18 -4.29 8.87
CA VAL A 154 1.61 -5.19 7.85
C VAL A 154 0.33 -4.60 7.26
N GLY A 155 0.20 -4.67 5.93
CA GLY A 155 -0.99 -4.21 5.22
C GLY A 155 -1.92 -5.35 4.82
N PHE A 156 -3.22 -5.08 4.84
CA PHE A 156 -4.26 -5.96 4.31
C PHE A 156 -5.22 -5.18 3.43
N TRP A 157 -5.69 -5.81 2.35
CA TRP A 157 -6.75 -5.24 1.54
C TRP A 157 -8.06 -5.20 2.33
N GLY A 158 -8.65 -4.03 2.46
CA GLY A 158 -9.80 -3.87 3.33
C GLY A 158 -10.14 -2.42 3.62
N VAL A 159 -11.19 -2.24 4.39
CA VAL A 159 -11.68 -0.92 4.78
C VAL A 159 -11.89 -0.87 6.29
N PRO A 160 -11.53 0.23 6.97
CA PRO A 160 -11.91 0.47 8.35
C PRO A 160 -13.43 0.59 8.51
N VAL A 161 -13.91 0.18 9.68
CA VAL A 161 -15.27 0.42 10.20
C VAL A 161 -15.16 0.76 11.69
N ASP A 162 -16.27 1.13 12.34
CA ASP A 162 -16.23 1.62 13.72
C ASP A 162 -15.69 0.61 14.72
N GLU A 163 -16.10 -0.65 14.61
CA GLU A 163 -15.67 -1.72 15.55
C GLU A 163 -14.38 -2.42 15.14
N GLY A 164 -13.79 -2.09 13.98
CA GLY A 164 -12.81 -2.97 13.38
C GLY A 164 -12.37 -2.62 11.97
N VAL A 165 -12.02 -3.66 11.22
CA VAL A 165 -11.79 -3.60 9.78
C VAL A 165 -12.53 -4.73 9.09
N VAL A 166 -12.99 -4.47 7.87
CA VAL A 166 -13.45 -5.51 6.96
C VAL A 166 -12.34 -5.79 5.97
N ILE A 167 -11.76 -6.98 6.04
CA ILE A 167 -10.73 -7.45 5.12
C ILE A 167 -11.40 -8.17 3.96
N MET A 168 -10.93 -7.91 2.75
CA MET A 168 -11.49 -8.44 1.53
C MET A 168 -10.43 -8.52 0.44
N ARG A 169 -10.77 -9.05 -0.74
CA ARG A 169 -9.82 -9.08 -1.86
C ARG A 169 -9.58 -7.66 -2.38
N GLN A 170 -8.40 -7.45 -2.96
CA GLN A 170 -7.96 -6.18 -3.56
C GLN A 170 -9.00 -5.52 -4.49
N ASN A 171 -9.65 -6.31 -5.35
CA ASN A 171 -10.67 -5.80 -6.27
C ASN A 171 -11.95 -5.37 -5.55
N LYS A 172 -12.30 -6.04 -4.45
CA LYS A 172 -13.47 -5.71 -3.62
C LYS A 172 -13.22 -4.49 -2.74
N SER A 173 -11.98 -4.29 -2.27
CA SER A 173 -11.59 -3.08 -1.54
C SER A 173 -11.32 -1.87 -2.46
N LYS A 174 -11.50 -2.01 -3.78
CA LYS A 174 -11.15 -0.98 -4.78
C LYS A 174 -9.70 -0.46 -4.60
N GLY A 175 -8.78 -1.36 -4.25
CA GLY A 175 -7.38 -1.03 -3.99
C GLY A 175 -7.09 -0.40 -2.63
N GLU A 176 -8.07 -0.20 -1.75
CA GLU A 176 -7.84 0.29 -0.38
C GLU A 176 -7.16 -0.78 0.48
N ALA A 177 -6.20 -0.33 1.29
CA ALA A 177 -5.49 -1.15 2.27
C ALA A 177 -5.53 -0.49 3.66
N VAL A 178 -5.50 -1.35 4.67
CA VAL A 178 -5.36 -0.96 6.08
C VAL A 178 -4.07 -1.55 6.61
N TYR A 179 -3.27 -0.71 7.28
CA TYR A 179 -1.98 -1.09 7.82
C TYR A 179 -2.03 -1.19 9.34
N PHE A 180 -1.52 -2.30 9.86
CA PHE A 180 -1.40 -2.58 11.29
C PHE A 180 0.06 -2.39 11.69
N ASP A 181 0.32 -1.33 12.46
CA ASP A 181 1.58 -1.15 13.18
C ASP A 181 1.51 -1.97 14.46
N PHE A 182 2.12 -3.15 14.43
CA PHE A 182 2.05 -4.10 15.52
C PHE A 182 2.78 -3.60 16.78
N PHE A 183 3.90 -2.91 16.62
CA PHE A 183 4.70 -2.45 17.75
C PHE A 183 4.09 -1.23 18.43
N LYS A 184 3.50 -0.31 17.66
CA LYS A 184 2.81 0.87 18.22
C LYS A 184 1.34 0.62 18.52
N ASN A 185 0.83 -0.56 18.20
CA ASN A 185 -0.56 -0.96 18.37
C ASN A 185 -1.54 0.04 17.70
N ASN A 186 -1.20 0.43 16.47
CA ASN A 186 -1.92 1.43 15.70
C ASN A 186 -2.39 0.87 14.36
N ILE A 187 -3.43 1.49 13.83
CA ILE A 187 -3.99 1.22 12.53
C ILE A 187 -3.91 2.48 11.69
N ILE A 188 -3.40 2.35 10.47
CA ILE A 188 -3.28 3.42 9.49
C ILE A 188 -4.19 3.07 8.32
N SER A 189 -5.09 3.97 7.97
CA SER A 189 -6.09 3.75 6.91
C SER A 189 -6.44 5.07 6.22
N LEU A 190 -7.29 5.01 5.19
CA LEU A 190 -7.82 6.21 4.56
C LEU A 190 -8.68 7.08 5.50
N ASP A 191 -9.16 6.54 6.62
CA ASP A 191 -9.86 7.31 7.66
C ASP A 191 -8.90 7.97 8.67
N GLY A 192 -7.60 7.79 8.49
CA GLY A 192 -6.55 8.26 9.38
C GLY A 192 -6.06 7.16 10.33
N ASN A 193 -5.45 7.61 11.43
CA ASN A 193 -4.77 6.73 12.36
C ASN A 193 -5.58 6.52 13.63
N LYS A 194 -5.74 5.26 14.03
CA LYS A 194 -6.47 4.90 15.25
C LYS A 194 -5.64 3.92 16.07
N LYS A 195 -5.67 4.05 17.39
CA LYS A 195 -5.14 2.99 18.28
C LYS A 195 -5.99 1.74 18.12
N LEU A 196 -5.35 0.58 18.12
CA LEU A 196 -6.04 -0.71 18.16
C LEU A 196 -6.79 -0.82 19.50
N SER A 197 -8.12 -0.83 19.45
CA SER A 197 -8.93 -0.95 20.66
C SER A 197 -8.92 -2.38 21.19
N ALA A 198 -9.17 -2.58 22.49
CA ALA A 198 -9.26 -3.92 23.08
C ALA A 198 -10.42 -4.77 22.51
N ARG A 199 -11.40 -4.12 21.86
CA ARG A 199 -12.55 -4.76 21.22
C ARG A 199 -12.46 -4.74 19.70
N PHE A 200 -11.26 -4.49 19.17
CA PHE A 200 -11.05 -4.41 17.75
C PHE A 200 -11.33 -5.77 17.09
N LYS A 201 -12.05 -5.74 15.97
CA LYS A 201 -12.46 -6.95 15.24
C LYS A 201 -11.91 -6.93 13.82
N ILE A 202 -11.48 -8.09 13.35
CA ILE A 202 -11.21 -8.33 11.93
C ILE A 202 -12.38 -9.11 11.36
N MET A 203 -13.06 -8.53 10.37
CA MET A 203 -14.26 -9.09 9.78
C MET A 203 -13.99 -9.58 8.35
N ARG A 204 -14.49 -10.78 8.06
CA ARG A 204 -14.59 -11.35 6.72
C ARG A 204 -16.06 -11.37 6.33
N LEU A 205 -16.40 -10.75 5.20
CA LEU A 205 -17.76 -10.83 4.67
C LEU A 205 -18.07 -12.25 4.19
N ASN A 206 -19.27 -12.72 4.49
CA ASN A 206 -19.77 -14.03 4.09
C ASN A 206 -21.21 -13.90 3.57
N SER A 207 -21.43 -14.32 2.33
CA SER A 207 -22.72 -14.26 1.65
C SER A 207 -23.71 -15.35 2.06
N THR A 208 -23.24 -16.45 2.67
CA THR A 208 -24.11 -17.58 3.06
C THR A 208 -24.66 -17.44 4.49
N LEU A 209 -24.28 -16.37 5.18
CA LEU A 209 -24.53 -16.14 6.59
C LEU A 209 -25.51 -14.97 6.70
N HIS A 210 -26.59 -15.19 7.45
CA HIS A 210 -27.68 -14.24 7.59
C HIS A 210 -27.89 -13.83 9.05
N GLY A 211 -28.08 -12.54 9.29
CA GLY A 211 -28.52 -11.97 10.57
C GLY A 211 -27.62 -12.13 11.81
N ARG A 212 -26.49 -12.85 11.75
CA ARG A 212 -25.58 -13.02 12.91
C ARG A 212 -24.13 -13.16 12.53
N ASN A 213 -23.22 -12.68 13.38
CA ASN A 213 -21.78 -12.93 13.24
C ASN A 213 -21.40 -14.32 13.76
N VAL A 214 -20.36 -14.93 13.17
CA VAL A 214 -19.76 -16.18 13.66
C VAL A 214 -18.29 -15.92 13.94
N ALA A 215 -17.80 -16.32 15.12
CA ALA A 215 -16.39 -16.18 15.46
C ALA A 215 -15.52 -17.12 14.63
N MET A 216 -14.37 -16.61 14.18
CA MET A 216 -13.33 -17.41 13.53
C MET A 216 -12.35 -17.92 14.59
N SER A 217 -11.80 -19.12 14.38
CA SER A 217 -10.63 -19.55 15.15
C SER A 217 -9.38 -18.73 14.79
N ALA A 218 -8.35 -18.80 15.61
CA ALA A 218 -7.07 -18.13 15.34
C ALA A 218 -6.40 -18.69 14.06
N GLU A 219 -6.56 -19.97 13.79
CA GLU A 219 -6.06 -20.66 12.58
C GLU A 219 -6.82 -20.23 11.33
N GLU A 220 -8.16 -20.12 11.42
CA GLU A 220 -8.99 -19.61 10.32
C GLU A 220 -8.63 -18.16 10.00
N LEU A 221 -8.46 -17.32 11.04
CA LEU A 221 -8.05 -15.93 10.88
C LEU A 221 -6.64 -15.83 10.28
N LEU A 222 -5.68 -16.64 10.74
CA LEU A 222 -4.33 -16.68 10.19
C LEU A 222 -4.33 -17.02 8.69
N SER A 223 -5.05 -18.07 8.30
CA SER A 223 -5.19 -18.49 6.90
C SER A 223 -5.82 -17.38 6.05
N PHE A 224 -6.87 -16.75 6.58
CA PHE A 224 -7.55 -15.64 5.93
C PHE A 224 -6.64 -14.42 5.74
N LEU A 225 -5.96 -13.95 6.79
CA LEU A 225 -5.07 -12.81 6.72
C LEU A 225 -3.89 -13.03 5.78
N THR A 226 -3.31 -14.23 5.78
CA THR A 226 -2.18 -14.57 4.91
C THR A 226 -2.52 -14.44 3.43
N THR A 227 -3.77 -14.73 3.04
CA THR A 227 -4.22 -14.66 1.65
C THR A 227 -4.76 -13.29 1.23
N HIS A 228 -4.98 -12.38 2.19
CA HIS A 228 -5.56 -11.04 1.95
C HIS A 228 -4.59 -9.90 2.29
N THR A 229 -3.31 -10.20 2.52
CA THR A 229 -2.28 -9.18 2.70
C THR A 229 -2.01 -8.41 1.41
N SER A 230 -1.70 -7.12 1.56
CA SER A 230 -1.21 -6.28 0.46
C SER A 230 0.28 -6.49 0.18
N TYR A 231 1.00 -7.24 1.02
CA TYR A 231 2.37 -7.66 0.74
C TYR A 231 2.41 -8.69 -0.39
N PHE A 232 3.09 -8.37 -1.49
CA PHE A 232 3.19 -9.24 -2.66
C PHE A 232 4.65 -9.45 -3.03
N ASP A 233 5.11 -10.68 -3.08
CA ASP A 233 6.50 -10.99 -3.42
C ASP A 233 6.58 -12.36 -4.09
N TYR A 234 7.55 -12.54 -4.97
CA TYR A 234 7.82 -13.81 -5.64
C TYR A 234 8.02 -14.97 -4.65
N ASN A 235 8.65 -14.71 -3.50
CA ASN A 235 8.89 -15.72 -2.47
C ASN A 235 7.77 -15.79 -1.40
N GLY A 236 6.66 -15.09 -1.62
CA GLY A 236 5.62 -14.89 -0.62
C GLY A 236 6.03 -13.92 0.51
N PRO A 237 5.22 -13.82 1.58
CA PRO A 237 5.49 -12.90 2.69
C PRO A 237 6.82 -13.22 3.36
N SER A 238 7.60 -12.19 3.72
CA SER A 238 8.87 -12.37 4.44
C SER A 238 8.66 -12.94 5.85
N VAL A 239 9.71 -13.49 6.48
CA VAL A 239 9.62 -14.05 7.84
C VAL A 239 9.00 -13.06 8.84
N PRO A 240 9.43 -11.79 8.92
CA PRO A 240 8.82 -10.84 9.86
C PRO A 240 7.34 -10.59 9.58
N VAL A 241 6.95 -10.49 8.30
CA VAL A 241 5.54 -10.31 7.93
C VAL A 241 4.71 -11.50 8.38
N ARG A 242 5.18 -12.74 8.16
CA ARG A 242 4.49 -13.95 8.61
C ARG A 242 4.32 -14.00 10.12
N GLN A 243 5.36 -13.61 10.87
CA GLN A 243 5.31 -13.57 12.33
C GLN A 243 4.30 -12.53 12.84
N ILE A 244 4.24 -11.35 12.22
CA ILE A 244 3.26 -10.31 12.58
C ILE A 244 1.83 -10.79 12.28
N ILE A 245 1.59 -11.41 11.12
CA ILE A 245 0.27 -11.96 10.78
C ILE A 245 -0.13 -13.02 11.81
N GLN A 246 0.78 -13.91 12.20
CA GLN A 246 0.55 -14.92 13.22
C GLN A 246 0.27 -14.33 14.61
N ALA A 247 0.95 -13.25 14.97
CA ALA A 247 0.71 -12.56 16.25
C ALA A 247 -0.64 -11.84 16.24
N LEU A 248 -0.98 -11.19 15.12
CA LEU A 248 -2.26 -10.51 14.94
C LEU A 248 -3.43 -11.49 15.02
N SER A 249 -3.31 -12.66 14.39
CA SER A 249 -4.37 -13.67 14.39
C SER A 249 -4.65 -14.27 15.77
N LYS A 250 -3.71 -14.16 16.71
CA LYS A 250 -3.86 -14.62 18.11
C LYS A 250 -4.34 -13.52 19.06
N SER A 251 -4.15 -12.26 18.71
CA SER A 251 -4.41 -11.10 19.59
C SER A 251 -5.72 -10.38 19.28
N VAL A 252 -6.29 -10.60 18.10
CA VAL A 252 -7.49 -9.91 17.62
C VAL A 252 -8.60 -10.91 17.34
N GLN A 253 -9.85 -10.51 17.63
CA GLN A 253 -11.02 -11.33 17.31
C GLN A 253 -11.31 -11.32 15.81
N GLY A 254 -11.34 -12.52 15.20
CA GLY A 254 -11.81 -12.72 13.84
C GLY A 254 -13.31 -13.03 13.80
N LEU A 255 -14.06 -12.44 12.87
CA LEU A 255 -15.49 -12.66 12.69
C LEU A 255 -15.85 -12.88 11.22
N LEU A 256 -16.72 -13.86 10.96
CA LEU A 256 -17.53 -13.92 9.75
C LEU A 256 -18.73 -12.99 9.94
N HIS A 257 -18.92 -12.06 9.02
CA HIS A 257 -19.96 -11.04 9.05
C HIS A 257 -20.92 -11.19 7.86
N PRO A 258 -22.25 -11.08 8.03
CA PRO A 258 -23.20 -11.16 6.92
C PRO A 258 -22.93 -10.08 5.87
N GLU A 259 -22.73 -10.46 4.62
CA GLU A 259 -22.49 -9.49 3.53
C GLU A 259 -23.68 -8.52 3.37
N GLU A 260 -24.90 -9.00 3.58
CA GLU A 260 -26.14 -8.19 3.55
C GLU A 260 -26.18 -7.06 4.60
N SER A 261 -25.46 -7.22 5.71
CA SER A 261 -25.41 -6.25 6.81
C SER A 261 -24.29 -5.23 6.62
N PHE A 262 -23.37 -5.49 5.68
CA PHE A 262 -22.26 -4.60 5.41
C PHE A 262 -22.69 -3.47 4.50
N ARG A 263 -22.56 -2.24 5.00
CA ARG A 263 -22.67 -1.03 4.19
C ARG A 263 -21.27 -0.48 3.98
N PRO A 264 -20.69 -0.59 2.76
CA PRO A 264 -19.50 0.17 2.43
C PRO A 264 -19.76 1.65 2.71
N ARG A 265 -18.71 2.45 2.94
CA ARG A 265 -18.84 3.92 2.93
C ARG A 265 -19.59 4.29 1.64
N THR A 266 -20.83 4.75 1.76
CA THR A 266 -21.56 5.39 0.67
C THR A 266 -20.69 6.55 0.21
N ASP A 267 -20.44 6.64 -1.10
CA ASP A 267 -19.52 7.62 -1.70
C ASP A 267 -19.55 8.96 -0.97
N LEU A 268 -18.43 9.32 -0.33
CA LEU A 268 -18.14 10.69 0.14
C LEU A 268 -17.67 11.53 -1.06
N SER A 269 -18.35 11.43 -2.20
CA SER A 269 -18.26 12.42 -3.27
C SER A 269 -19.08 13.66 -2.89
N LEU A 270 -18.62 14.35 -1.85
CA LEU A 270 -18.98 15.73 -1.56
C LEU A 270 -17.69 16.54 -1.47
#